data_AF-A0A847YJG9-F1
#
_entry.id   AF-A0A847YJG9-F1
#
_cell.length_a   1.000
_cell.length_b   1.000
_cell.length_c   1.000
_cell.angle_alpha   90.00
_cell.angle_beta   90.00
_cell.angle_gamma   90.00
#
_symmetry.space_group_name_H-M   'P 1'
#
loop_
_entity.id
_entity.type
_entity.pdbx_description
1 polymer ?
#
loop_
_entity_poly.entity_id
_entity_poly.type
_entity_poly.pdbx_seq_one_letter_code
_entity_poly.pdbx_strand_id
1 'polypeptide(L)'
;MRSGLKANSGRWNRIFAITAAVVLGASWPLAAAEAASAAEDSASIVWIEAEHFQQPGGWVNDAQFVDQMGSPFLLAIGLEGPVADAVTTVSIPRTGKYRLWVRCRDWVPEFSPGRFQVVLGGKSPEKVFGASKSGEWTWEDGGEFDLPAGTLEIRLHDLTGHYGRCDAIVLTTDTELRLPDDPAKIAVLRERYGGVSREIRDMGPYDTVVVGGGLAGTFAAVASARMGCRTALLQNRPVLGGNSSTEILVNPEGDTTREPLDPGEGGIIEEVRGDVFGYSERLLKLVQNQPRLDLFLNTHAKGVELAEPNKIKAVRALDVNSGQRYRFLGTTFIDCTGDGSIGVWAGAEYRHGREPRSMYGETRAPEVGDLNKGT
;
A
#
# COMPACT_ATOMS: atom_id res chain seq x y z
N MET A 1 -37.40 50.64 -18.79
CA MET A 1 -37.73 49.28 -19.27
C MET A 1 -37.38 48.33 -18.13
N ARG A 2 -38.34 47.90 -17.29
CA ARG A 2 -39.03 46.58 -17.35
C ARG A 2 -38.03 45.45 -17.63
N SER A 3 -37.89 44.34 -16.92
CA SER A 3 -38.58 43.59 -15.84
C SER A 3 -37.85 42.22 -15.85
N GLY A 4 -37.71 41.39 -14.82
CA GLY A 4 -38.27 41.26 -13.50
C GLY A 4 -37.81 39.90 -12.91
N LEU A 5 -37.77 39.83 -11.58
CA LEU A 5 -37.59 38.59 -10.81
C LEU A 5 -38.76 37.63 -11.02
N LYS A 6 -38.50 36.32 -10.95
CA LYS A 6 -39.44 35.34 -10.38
C LYS A 6 -38.70 34.26 -9.58
N ALA A 7 -39.03 34.22 -8.29
CA ALA A 7 -38.84 33.09 -7.40
C ALA A 7 -39.84 31.98 -7.74
N ASN A 8 -39.47 30.72 -7.51
CA ASN A 8 -40.40 29.59 -7.56
C ASN A 8 -40.26 28.78 -6.27
N SER A 9 -41.27 28.90 -5.41
CA SER A 9 -41.46 28.13 -4.18
C SER A 9 -42.57 27.11 -4.42
N GLY A 10 -42.24 25.82 -4.42
CA GLY A 10 -43.19 24.72 -4.56
C GLY A 10 -43.09 23.74 -3.40
N ARG A 11 -43.98 23.89 -2.42
CA ARG A 11 -44.28 22.90 -1.36
C ARG A 11 -44.93 21.66 -1.99
N TRP A 12 -44.53 20.47 -1.55
CA TRP A 12 -45.36 19.26 -1.63
C TRP A 12 -45.26 18.48 -0.30
N ASN A 13 -46.24 18.71 0.56
CA ASN A 13 -46.65 17.78 1.62
C ASN A 13 -47.80 16.94 1.05
N ARG A 14 -47.68 15.61 0.99
CA ARG A 14 -48.84 14.70 1.09
C ARG A 14 -48.48 13.39 1.78
N ILE A 15 -48.98 13.30 3.01
CA ILE A 15 -49.27 12.10 3.78
C ILE A 15 -50.36 11.31 3.03
N PHE A 16 -50.24 9.99 2.93
CA PHE A 16 -51.38 9.12 2.66
C PHE A 16 -51.45 7.99 3.68
N ALA A 17 -52.68 7.83 4.18
CA ALA A 17 -53.09 7.03 5.30
C ALA A 17 -53.27 5.54 4.93
N ILE A 18 -52.99 4.70 5.92
CA ILE A 18 -53.28 3.27 5.94
C ILE A 18 -54.79 3.08 6.01
N THR A 19 -55.36 2.27 5.11
CA THR A 19 -56.70 1.69 5.29
C THR A 19 -56.61 0.18 5.08
N ALA A 20 -56.97 -0.56 6.12
CA ALA A 20 -57.05 -2.01 6.13
C ALA A 20 -58.30 -2.48 5.36
N ALA A 21 -58.15 -3.53 4.54
CA ALA A 21 -59.26 -4.31 4.04
C ALA A 21 -58.94 -5.80 4.25
N VAL A 22 -59.74 -6.42 5.10
CA VAL A 22 -59.77 -7.86 5.36
C VAL A 22 -60.51 -8.52 4.19
N VAL A 23 -59.88 -9.52 3.55
CA VAL A 23 -60.58 -10.50 2.70
C VAL A 23 -60.16 -11.90 3.11
N LEU A 24 -61.18 -12.71 3.39
CA LEU A 24 -61.13 -14.08 3.87
C LEU A 24 -60.78 -15.06 2.74
N GLY A 25 -59.87 -15.99 3.05
CA GLY A 25 -60.00 -17.43 2.81
C GLY A 25 -60.05 -17.99 1.38
N ALA A 26 -58.94 -18.59 0.93
CA ALA A 26 -58.97 -19.88 0.23
C ALA A 26 -57.62 -20.59 0.43
N SER A 27 -57.64 -21.69 1.18
CA SER A 27 -56.52 -22.58 1.47
C SER A 27 -56.20 -23.45 0.25
N TRP A 28 -54.99 -23.32 -0.30
CA TRP A 28 -54.42 -24.23 -1.28
C TRP A 28 -53.17 -24.88 -0.65
N PRO A 29 -52.87 -26.16 -0.92
CA PRO A 29 -51.79 -26.87 -0.26
C PRO A 29 -50.45 -26.31 -0.74
N LEU A 30 -49.62 -25.84 0.20
CA LEU A 30 -48.20 -25.61 -0.05
C LEU A 30 -47.54 -26.98 -0.33
N ALA A 31 -47.44 -27.34 -1.61
CA ALA A 31 -46.37 -28.21 -2.04
C ALA A 31 -45.07 -27.42 -1.83
N ALA A 32 -44.26 -27.85 -0.88
CA ALA A 32 -42.89 -27.40 -0.74
C ALA A 32 -42.15 -27.79 -2.03
N ALA A 33 -42.04 -26.85 -2.96
CA ALA A 33 -41.02 -26.94 -3.99
C ALA A 33 -39.68 -26.73 -3.28
N GLU A 34 -39.00 -27.83 -2.96
CA GLU A 34 -37.56 -27.81 -2.78
C GLU A 34 -36.97 -27.19 -4.04
N ALA A 35 -36.69 -25.89 -3.96
CA ALA A 35 -35.72 -25.29 -4.83
C ALA A 35 -34.38 -25.93 -4.47
N ALA A 36 -34.10 -27.07 -5.10
CA ALA A 36 -32.74 -27.52 -5.29
C ALA A 36 -32.02 -26.37 -6.00
N SER A 37 -31.37 -25.52 -5.21
CA SER A 37 -30.29 -24.68 -5.68
C SER A 37 -29.27 -25.66 -6.24
N ALA A 38 -29.30 -25.84 -7.56
CA ALA A 38 -28.11 -26.24 -8.28
C ALA A 38 -27.08 -25.16 -7.91
N ALA A 39 -26.18 -25.51 -6.99
CA ALA A 39 -24.94 -24.79 -6.84
C ALA A 39 -24.28 -24.91 -8.22
N GLU A 40 -24.36 -23.85 -9.03
CA GLU A 40 -23.38 -23.65 -10.08
C GLU A 40 -22.03 -23.82 -9.38
N ASP A 41 -21.25 -24.78 -9.86
CA ASP A 41 -19.95 -25.13 -9.30
C ASP A 41 -18.97 -24.00 -9.59
N SER A 42 -19.16 -22.86 -8.93
CA SER A 42 -18.37 -21.66 -9.13
C SER A 42 -16.94 -22.00 -8.75
N ALA A 43 -16.01 -21.73 -9.66
CA ALA A 43 -14.60 -21.96 -9.42
C ALA A 43 -14.16 -21.37 -8.08
N SER A 44 -13.52 -22.19 -7.25
CA SER A 44 -13.01 -21.75 -5.96
C SER A 44 -11.65 -21.09 -6.18
N ILE A 45 -11.50 -19.85 -5.73
CA ILE A 45 -10.25 -19.09 -5.77
C ILE A 45 -9.82 -18.81 -4.34
N VAL A 46 -8.60 -19.23 -3.99
CA VAL A 46 -7.91 -18.88 -2.74
C VAL A 46 -6.81 -17.89 -3.10
N TRP A 47 -6.98 -16.65 -2.68
CA TRP A 47 -6.03 -15.56 -2.92
C TRP A 47 -5.21 -15.28 -1.67
N ILE A 48 -3.89 -15.17 -1.83
CA ILE A 48 -2.95 -15.10 -0.72
C ILE A 48 -1.94 -14.02 -1.06
N GLU A 49 -1.92 -12.94 -0.28
CA GLU A 49 -0.87 -11.92 -0.36
C GLU A 49 0.35 -12.39 0.44
N ALA A 50 1.55 -12.23 -0.13
CA ALA A 50 2.77 -12.71 0.51
C ALA A 50 3.04 -11.97 1.83
N GLU A 51 2.75 -10.68 1.91
CA GLU A 51 2.90 -9.87 3.13
C GLU A 51 2.03 -10.35 4.30
N HIS A 52 0.99 -11.15 4.03
CA HIS A 52 0.13 -11.74 5.06
C HIS A 52 0.65 -13.08 5.61
N PHE A 53 1.86 -13.50 5.22
CA PHE A 53 2.46 -14.70 5.78
C PHE A 53 2.68 -14.53 7.29
N GLN A 54 2.17 -15.51 8.05
CA GLN A 54 2.16 -15.46 9.51
C GLN A 54 3.56 -15.54 10.12
N GLN A 55 4.47 -16.23 9.44
CA GLN A 55 5.88 -16.36 9.82
C GLN A 55 6.72 -15.99 8.60
N PRO A 56 7.31 -14.79 8.53
CA PRO A 56 8.07 -14.40 7.34
C PRO A 56 9.42 -15.12 7.22
N GLY A 57 9.89 -15.81 8.27
CA GLY A 57 11.20 -16.47 8.26
C GLY A 57 12.32 -15.43 8.11
N GLY A 58 13.19 -15.60 7.11
CA GLY A 58 14.16 -14.57 6.72
C GLY A 58 13.73 -13.74 5.50
N TRP A 59 12.46 -13.82 5.11
CA TRP A 59 11.89 -12.89 4.15
C TRP A 59 11.48 -11.59 4.84
N VAL A 60 11.55 -10.48 4.13
CA VAL A 60 11.13 -9.17 4.62
C VAL A 60 9.96 -8.64 3.79
N ASN A 61 9.02 -7.96 4.43
CA ASN A 61 7.95 -7.26 3.74
C ASN A 61 8.48 -5.94 3.15
N ASP A 62 8.44 -5.80 1.83
CA ASP A 62 8.95 -4.63 1.13
C ASP A 62 7.87 -3.86 0.37
N ALA A 63 7.75 -2.56 0.67
CA ALA A 63 6.81 -1.63 0.06
C ALA A 63 7.35 -0.88 -1.18
N GLN A 64 8.57 -1.16 -1.65
CA GLN A 64 9.24 -0.38 -2.72
C GLN A 64 8.40 -0.27 -4.01
N PHE A 65 7.63 -1.31 -4.33
CA PHE A 65 6.84 -1.39 -5.57
C PHE A 65 5.34 -1.20 -5.36
N VAL A 66 4.90 -0.72 -4.19
CA VAL A 66 3.47 -0.53 -3.88
C VAL A 66 2.78 0.39 -4.89
N ASP A 67 3.45 1.42 -5.39
CA ASP A 67 2.85 2.34 -6.37
C ASP A 67 2.69 1.72 -7.77
N GLN A 68 3.48 0.69 -8.09
CA GLN A 68 3.40 -0.03 -9.37
C GLN A 68 2.47 -1.24 -9.29
N MET A 69 2.49 -1.95 -8.17
CA MET A 69 1.77 -3.20 -7.99
C MET A 69 0.45 -3.04 -7.25
N GLY A 70 0.32 -2.03 -6.40
CA GLY A 70 -0.82 -1.83 -5.51
C GLY A 70 -0.71 -2.51 -4.13
N SER A 71 0.32 -3.34 -3.91
CA SER A 71 0.64 -4.04 -2.67
C SER A 71 2.17 -4.13 -2.46
N PRO A 72 2.60 -4.43 -1.23
CA PRO A 72 3.92 -4.94 -0.91
C PRO A 72 4.16 -6.35 -1.44
N PHE A 73 5.35 -6.88 -1.15
CA PHE A 73 5.76 -8.24 -1.51
C PHE A 73 6.77 -8.76 -0.48
N LEU A 74 6.94 -10.07 -0.40
CA LEU A 74 8.03 -10.66 0.38
C LEU A 74 9.33 -10.75 -0.44
N LEU A 75 10.41 -10.33 0.20
CA LEU A 75 11.76 -10.29 -0.34
C LEU A 75 12.72 -11.15 0.50
N ALA A 76 13.38 -12.14 -0.10
CA ALA A 76 14.39 -12.96 0.58
C ALA A 76 15.75 -12.23 0.63
N ILE A 77 16.25 -11.90 1.83
CA ILE A 77 17.55 -11.22 2.01
C ILE A 77 18.49 -12.10 2.84
N GLY A 78 19.26 -12.94 2.15
CA GLY A 78 20.10 -13.95 2.79
C GLY A 78 21.54 -13.57 3.03
N LEU A 79 22.06 -12.56 2.33
CA LEU A 79 23.49 -12.14 2.25
C LEU A 79 24.48 -13.27 1.89
N GLU A 80 24.51 -14.35 2.68
CA GLU A 80 25.44 -15.48 2.63
C GLU A 80 24.79 -16.80 2.17
N GLY A 81 23.50 -16.80 1.83
CA GLY A 81 22.82 -17.99 1.30
C GLY A 81 21.31 -17.99 1.55
N PRO A 82 20.61 -19.10 1.25
CA PRO A 82 19.17 -19.20 1.41
C PRO A 82 18.67 -18.79 2.80
N VAL A 83 17.55 -18.07 2.84
CA VAL A 83 16.90 -17.67 4.10
C VAL A 83 15.95 -18.74 4.63
N ALA A 84 15.62 -18.64 5.92
CA ALA A 84 14.54 -19.44 6.51
C ALA A 84 13.20 -19.18 5.79
N ASP A 85 12.44 -20.25 5.56
CA ASP A 85 11.17 -20.20 4.85
C ASP A 85 10.17 -19.21 5.46
N ALA A 86 9.44 -18.49 4.59
CA ALA A 86 8.20 -17.86 5.01
C ALA A 86 7.09 -18.91 5.03
N VAL A 87 6.27 -18.94 6.08
CA VAL A 87 5.21 -19.93 6.29
C VAL A 87 3.88 -19.24 6.61
N THR A 88 2.80 -19.77 6.03
CA THR A 88 1.42 -19.40 6.37
C THR A 88 0.49 -20.60 6.24
N THR A 89 -0.73 -20.47 6.74
CA THR A 89 -1.79 -21.46 6.58
C THR A 89 -3.03 -20.83 5.96
N VAL A 90 -3.68 -21.55 5.04
CA VAL A 90 -4.89 -21.12 4.36
C VAL A 90 -5.97 -22.19 4.43
N SER A 91 -7.23 -21.80 4.28
CA SER A 91 -8.35 -22.74 4.21
C SER A 91 -8.66 -23.09 2.76
N ILE A 92 -8.54 -24.36 2.40
CA ILE A 92 -8.99 -24.91 1.11
C ILE A 92 -10.48 -25.26 1.25
N PRO A 93 -11.36 -24.61 0.47
CA PRO A 93 -12.81 -24.71 0.70
C PRO A 93 -13.39 -26.08 0.34
N ARG A 94 -12.79 -26.78 -0.62
CA ARG A 94 -13.22 -28.09 -1.09
C ARG A 94 -12.07 -28.92 -1.63
N THR A 95 -12.17 -30.24 -1.47
CA THR A 95 -11.24 -31.19 -2.08
C THR A 95 -11.36 -31.11 -3.60
N GLY A 96 -10.24 -31.01 -4.29
CA GLY A 96 -10.24 -30.96 -5.74
C GLY A 96 -8.86 -30.68 -6.31
N LYS A 97 -8.83 -30.56 -7.63
CA LYS A 97 -7.63 -30.16 -8.35
C LYS A 97 -7.56 -28.64 -8.43
N TYR A 98 -6.42 -28.07 -8.03
CA TYR A 98 -6.15 -26.64 -8.06
C TYR A 98 -4.94 -26.33 -8.93
N ARG A 99 -5.03 -25.29 -9.75
CA ARG A 99 -3.87 -24.70 -10.40
C ARG A 99 -3.22 -23.67 -9.47
N LEU A 100 -1.89 -23.71 -9.39
CA LEU A 100 -1.06 -22.75 -8.66
C LEU A 100 -0.59 -21.65 -9.60
N TRP A 101 -0.85 -20.40 -9.22
CA TRP A 101 -0.25 -19.22 -9.82
C TRP A 101 0.56 -18.45 -8.78
N VAL A 102 1.75 -18.01 -9.16
CA VAL A 102 2.62 -17.21 -8.28
C VAL A 102 3.01 -15.94 -9.02
N ARG A 103 2.65 -14.78 -8.45
CA ARG A 103 3.10 -13.49 -8.96
C ARG A 103 4.46 -13.16 -8.37
N CYS A 104 5.44 -13.01 -9.24
CA CYS A 104 6.82 -12.75 -8.86
C CYS A 104 7.55 -11.97 -9.95
N ARG A 105 8.80 -11.58 -9.65
CA ARG A 105 9.65 -10.81 -10.56
C ARG A 105 11.06 -11.38 -10.57
N ASP A 106 11.59 -11.60 -11.76
CA ASP A 106 13.01 -11.89 -11.96
C ASP A 106 13.77 -10.57 -12.10
N TRP A 107 14.37 -10.08 -11.01
CA TRP A 107 14.96 -8.74 -10.96
C TRP A 107 16.27 -8.60 -11.73
N VAL A 108 16.96 -9.72 -12.02
CA VAL A 108 18.08 -9.76 -12.98
C VAL A 108 17.86 -10.94 -13.92
N PRO A 109 17.04 -10.79 -14.97
CA PRO A 109 16.66 -11.87 -15.88
C PRO A 109 17.81 -12.69 -16.43
N GLU A 110 18.96 -12.06 -16.66
CA GLU A 110 20.17 -12.74 -17.14
C GLU A 110 20.59 -13.88 -16.21
N PHE A 111 20.57 -13.68 -14.89
CA PHE A 111 21.08 -14.63 -13.91
C PHE A 111 19.99 -15.35 -13.11
N SER A 112 18.80 -14.76 -12.99
CA SER A 112 17.73 -15.22 -12.11
C SER A 112 18.23 -15.54 -10.69
N PRO A 113 18.83 -14.56 -9.99
CA PRO A 113 19.45 -14.84 -8.70
C PRO A 113 18.40 -15.03 -7.59
N GLY A 114 17.19 -14.48 -7.72
CA GLY A 114 16.13 -14.56 -6.70
C GLY A 114 15.19 -15.76 -6.86
N ARG A 115 15.73 -16.98 -6.90
CA ARG A 115 14.94 -18.20 -7.13
C ARG A 115 14.36 -18.76 -5.85
N PHE A 116 13.13 -19.25 -5.93
CA PHE A 116 12.43 -19.86 -4.82
C PHE A 116 11.40 -20.92 -5.28
N GLN A 117 10.89 -21.70 -4.35
CA GLN A 117 9.78 -22.63 -4.54
C GLN A 117 8.60 -22.27 -3.63
N VAL A 118 7.40 -22.66 -4.06
CA VAL A 118 6.19 -22.57 -3.23
C VAL A 118 5.78 -23.98 -2.81
N VAL A 119 6.00 -24.34 -1.55
CA VAL A 119 5.66 -25.67 -1.02
C VAL A 119 4.22 -25.69 -0.54
N LEU A 120 3.41 -26.64 -1.01
CA LEU A 120 2.00 -26.80 -0.65
C LEU A 120 1.82 -28.09 0.16
N GLY A 121 1.55 -27.98 1.46
CA GLY A 121 1.30 -29.14 2.33
C GLY A 121 2.47 -30.15 2.33
N GLY A 122 3.70 -29.65 2.28
CA GLY A 122 4.92 -30.45 2.19
C GLY A 122 5.28 -30.96 0.79
N LYS A 123 4.46 -30.67 -0.24
CA LYS A 123 4.76 -31.01 -1.64
C LYS A 123 5.29 -29.78 -2.37
N SER A 124 6.48 -29.89 -2.95
CA SER A 124 7.05 -28.82 -3.78
C SER A 124 6.73 -29.05 -5.27
N PRO A 125 6.35 -28.00 -6.03
CA PRO A 125 6.37 -28.06 -7.48
C PRO A 125 7.80 -28.35 -7.98
N GLU A 126 7.91 -29.03 -9.12
CA GLU A 126 9.17 -29.06 -9.88
C GLU A 126 9.57 -27.66 -10.37
N LYS A 127 8.57 -26.79 -10.58
CA LYS A 127 8.75 -25.41 -11.02
C LYS A 127 9.52 -24.59 -9.98
N VAL A 128 10.54 -23.88 -10.46
CA VAL A 128 11.25 -22.82 -9.75
C VAL A 128 10.69 -21.46 -10.20
N PHE A 129 10.35 -20.60 -9.25
CA PHE A 129 9.81 -19.25 -9.47
C PHE A 129 10.91 -18.19 -9.36
N GLY A 130 10.63 -16.98 -9.86
CA GLY A 130 11.61 -15.89 -9.89
C GLY A 130 12.70 -16.11 -10.94
N ALA A 131 12.41 -16.93 -11.95
CA ALA A 131 13.30 -17.27 -13.06
C ALA A 131 12.59 -17.19 -14.41
N SER A 132 11.59 -16.30 -14.52
CA SER A 132 10.79 -16.10 -15.72
C SER A 132 11.58 -15.56 -16.91
N LYS A 133 12.81 -15.06 -16.69
CA LYS A 133 13.59 -14.30 -17.68
C LYS A 133 12.89 -13.01 -18.11
N SER A 134 11.96 -12.52 -17.29
CA SER A 134 11.29 -11.23 -17.45
C SER A 134 11.62 -10.33 -16.27
N GLY A 135 12.04 -9.10 -16.58
CA GLY A 135 12.25 -8.05 -15.58
C GLY A 135 10.96 -7.47 -15.01
N GLU A 136 9.80 -7.92 -15.50
CA GLU A 136 8.48 -7.46 -15.10
C GLU A 136 7.86 -8.32 -14.00
N TRP A 137 6.84 -7.80 -13.34
CA TRP A 137 5.98 -8.58 -12.44
C TRP A 137 4.98 -9.39 -13.24
N THR A 138 5.06 -10.72 -13.16
CA THR A 138 4.22 -11.62 -13.96
C THR A 138 3.67 -12.77 -13.13
N TRP A 139 2.53 -13.32 -13.55
CA TRP A 139 2.04 -14.61 -13.05
C TRP A 139 2.80 -15.79 -13.68
N GLU A 140 3.47 -16.58 -12.86
CA GLU A 140 4.09 -17.84 -13.25
C GLU A 140 3.17 -19.03 -12.92
N ASP A 141 2.96 -19.94 -13.88
CA ASP A 141 2.20 -21.19 -13.69
C ASP A 141 3.06 -22.19 -12.90
N GLY A 142 2.53 -22.63 -11.75
CA GLY A 142 3.13 -23.60 -10.85
C GLY A 142 2.68 -25.04 -11.07
N GLY A 143 1.74 -25.27 -11.99
CA GLY A 143 1.13 -26.57 -12.25
C GLY A 143 -0.12 -26.85 -11.42
N GLU A 144 -0.59 -28.09 -11.51
CA GLU A 144 -1.83 -28.55 -10.89
C GLU A 144 -1.57 -29.50 -9.71
N PHE A 145 -2.36 -29.34 -8.65
CA PHE A 145 -2.23 -30.09 -7.41
C PHE A 145 -3.58 -30.59 -6.93
N ASP A 146 -3.65 -31.87 -6.53
CA ASP A 146 -4.80 -32.42 -5.81
C ASP A 146 -4.69 -32.02 -4.33
N LEU A 147 -5.60 -31.15 -3.88
CA LEU A 147 -5.63 -30.59 -2.54
C LEU A 147 -6.88 -31.06 -1.79
N PRO A 148 -6.76 -31.57 -0.55
CA PRO A 148 -7.91 -31.85 0.30
C PRO A 148 -8.54 -30.56 0.83
N ALA A 149 -9.85 -30.59 1.12
CA ALA A 149 -10.51 -29.55 1.90
C ALA A 149 -9.88 -29.45 3.30
N GLY A 150 -9.84 -28.25 3.86
CA GLY A 150 -9.32 -27.97 5.20
C GLY A 150 -8.07 -27.10 5.17
N THR A 151 -7.27 -27.16 6.22
CA THR A 151 -6.09 -26.30 6.37
C THR A 151 -4.94 -26.79 5.50
N LEU A 152 -4.39 -25.91 4.67
CA LEU A 152 -3.19 -26.12 3.90
C LEU A 152 -2.08 -25.19 4.40
N GLU A 153 -0.93 -25.75 4.72
CA GLU A 153 0.29 -24.98 4.95
C GLU A 153 0.94 -24.62 3.60
N ILE A 154 1.39 -23.38 3.47
CA ILE A 154 2.11 -22.87 2.31
C ILE A 154 3.44 -22.30 2.77
N ARG A 155 4.52 -22.65 2.07
CA ARG A 155 5.87 -22.14 2.35
C ARG A 155 6.49 -21.48 1.12
N LEU A 156 7.14 -20.34 1.32
CA LEU A 156 8.12 -19.82 0.37
C LEU A 156 9.50 -20.32 0.77
N HIS A 157 10.02 -21.26 -0.02
CA HIS A 157 11.34 -21.83 0.17
C HIS A 157 12.34 -21.12 -0.73
N ASP A 158 13.20 -20.27 -0.14
CA ASP A 158 14.26 -19.60 -0.87
C ASP A 158 15.35 -20.60 -1.26
N LEU A 159 15.83 -20.52 -2.50
CA LEU A 159 16.87 -21.41 -3.02
C LEU A 159 18.25 -20.75 -3.06
N THR A 160 18.34 -19.44 -2.78
CA THR A 160 19.50 -18.64 -3.19
C THR A 160 20.00 -17.65 -2.17
N GLY A 161 19.12 -16.99 -1.42
CA GLY A 161 19.48 -15.86 -0.55
C GLY A 161 19.52 -14.51 -1.25
N HIS A 162 19.26 -14.47 -2.56
CA HIS A 162 19.57 -13.32 -3.40
C HIS A 162 18.32 -12.65 -3.98
N TYR A 163 17.50 -12.11 -3.08
CA TYR A 163 16.37 -11.25 -3.42
C TYR A 163 15.28 -11.99 -4.21
N GLY A 164 14.88 -13.18 -3.76
CA GLY A 164 13.63 -13.81 -4.22
C GLY A 164 12.44 -12.90 -3.92
N ARG A 165 11.54 -12.73 -4.88
CA ARG A 165 10.40 -11.79 -4.78
C ARG A 165 9.08 -12.50 -5.02
N CYS A 166 8.22 -12.53 -4.02
CA CYS A 166 6.88 -13.10 -4.14
C CYS A 166 5.85 -12.05 -3.72
N ASP A 167 4.93 -11.72 -4.62
CA ASP A 167 3.84 -10.78 -4.40
C ASP A 167 2.58 -11.49 -3.92
N ALA A 168 2.06 -12.42 -4.72
CA ALA A 168 0.83 -13.13 -4.41
C ALA A 168 0.85 -14.58 -4.88
N ILE A 169 0.09 -15.43 -4.21
CA ILE A 169 -0.17 -16.82 -4.57
C ILE A 169 -1.68 -16.98 -4.77
N VAL A 170 -2.05 -17.63 -5.87
CA VAL A 170 -3.44 -17.96 -6.17
C VAL A 170 -3.57 -19.45 -6.42
N LEU A 171 -4.50 -20.08 -5.71
CA LEU A 171 -4.95 -21.44 -5.97
C LEU A 171 -6.37 -21.37 -6.55
N THR A 172 -6.61 -21.99 -7.70
CA THR A 172 -7.92 -21.96 -8.37
C THR A 172 -8.35 -23.34 -8.86
N THR A 173 -9.63 -23.70 -8.70
CA THR A 173 -10.19 -24.91 -9.35
C THR A 173 -10.52 -24.70 -10.83
N ASP A 174 -10.54 -23.46 -11.32
CA ASP A 174 -10.59 -23.17 -12.75
C ASP A 174 -9.17 -23.24 -13.33
N THR A 175 -8.83 -24.38 -13.92
CA THR A 175 -7.51 -24.64 -14.50
C THR A 175 -7.26 -23.84 -15.78
N GLU A 176 -8.32 -23.34 -16.43
CA GLU A 176 -8.19 -22.52 -17.64
C GLU A 176 -8.10 -21.03 -17.33
N LEU A 177 -8.28 -20.63 -16.06
CA LEU A 177 -8.12 -19.25 -15.64
C LEU A 177 -6.73 -18.72 -15.99
N ARG A 178 -6.69 -17.52 -16.56
CA ARG A 178 -5.48 -16.72 -16.74
C ARG A 178 -5.65 -15.43 -15.97
N LEU A 179 -4.72 -15.17 -15.05
CA LEU A 179 -4.72 -13.96 -14.24
C LEU A 179 -4.17 -12.79 -15.07
N PRO A 180 -4.74 -11.58 -14.92
CA PRO A 180 -4.26 -10.40 -15.64
C PRO A 180 -2.97 -9.87 -15.00
N ASP A 181 -2.06 -9.35 -15.83
CA ASP A 181 -0.91 -8.56 -15.37
C ASP A 181 -1.22 -7.06 -15.21
N ASP A 182 -2.37 -6.59 -15.74
CA ASP A 182 -2.80 -5.20 -15.63
C ASP A 182 -3.05 -4.79 -14.16
N PRO A 183 -2.34 -3.78 -13.63
CA PRO A 183 -2.43 -3.41 -12.21
C PRO A 183 -3.84 -3.01 -11.76
N ALA A 184 -4.64 -2.36 -12.63
CA ALA A 184 -6.00 -1.96 -12.29
C ALA A 184 -6.92 -3.18 -12.14
N LYS A 185 -6.80 -4.17 -13.03
CA LYS A 185 -7.53 -5.44 -12.90
C LYS A 185 -7.08 -6.24 -11.68
N ILE A 186 -5.78 -6.28 -11.37
CA ILE A 186 -5.26 -6.94 -10.17
C ILE A 186 -5.83 -6.28 -8.91
N ALA A 187 -5.88 -4.95 -8.84
CA ALA A 187 -6.47 -4.25 -7.69
C ALA A 187 -7.93 -4.65 -7.42
N VAL A 188 -8.73 -4.86 -8.48
CA VAL A 188 -10.10 -5.38 -8.36
C VAL A 188 -10.12 -6.81 -7.82
N LEU A 189 -9.18 -7.66 -8.23
CA LEU A 189 -9.08 -9.03 -7.74
C LEU A 189 -8.64 -9.08 -6.26
N ARG A 190 -7.68 -8.24 -5.85
CA ARG A 190 -7.28 -8.11 -4.44
C ARG A 190 -8.45 -7.73 -3.55
N GLU A 191 -9.22 -6.72 -3.94
CA GLU A 191 -10.40 -6.33 -3.17
C GLU A 191 -11.49 -7.43 -3.17
N ARG A 192 -11.68 -8.10 -4.31
CA ARG A 192 -12.64 -9.20 -4.43
C ARG A 192 -12.28 -10.38 -3.54
N TYR A 193 -11.03 -10.78 -3.49
CA TYR A 193 -10.61 -12.00 -2.78
C TYR A 193 -9.93 -11.74 -1.43
N GLY A 194 -9.98 -10.51 -0.92
CA GLY A 194 -9.54 -10.18 0.43
C GLY A 194 -8.04 -9.94 0.58
N GLY A 195 -7.33 -9.70 -0.52
CA GLY A 195 -5.95 -9.23 -0.48
C GLY A 195 -5.79 -7.83 0.12
N VAL A 196 -6.82 -6.99 0.00
CA VAL A 196 -6.91 -5.73 0.75
C VAL A 196 -8.29 -5.60 1.40
N SER A 197 -8.35 -4.87 2.52
CA SER A 197 -9.59 -4.68 3.27
C SER A 197 -10.62 -3.93 2.42
N ARG A 198 -11.84 -4.47 2.31
CA ARG A 198 -12.95 -3.76 1.65
C ARG A 198 -13.40 -2.53 2.45
N GLU A 199 -13.25 -2.58 3.77
CA GLU A 199 -13.53 -1.45 4.64
C GLU A 199 -12.49 -0.34 4.40
N ILE A 200 -12.97 0.89 4.22
CA ILE A 200 -12.13 2.08 4.21
C ILE A 200 -12.39 2.80 5.52
N ARG A 201 -11.36 2.94 6.36
CA ARG A 201 -11.47 3.61 7.66
C ARG A 201 -11.11 5.09 7.54
N ASP A 202 -12.00 5.94 8.02
CA ASP A 202 -11.74 7.37 8.09
C ASP A 202 -10.97 7.70 9.37
N MET A 203 -9.87 8.42 9.21
CA MET A 203 -9.02 8.91 10.29
C MET A 203 -9.12 10.44 10.34
N GLY A 204 -9.32 11.00 11.53
CA GLY A 204 -9.39 12.45 11.74
C GLY A 204 -10.78 12.94 12.16
N PRO A 205 -11.17 14.20 11.84
CA PRO A 205 -10.37 15.15 11.06
C PRO A 205 -9.12 15.61 11.81
N TYR A 206 -8.06 15.85 11.05
CA TYR A 206 -6.82 16.46 11.52
C TYR A 206 -6.72 17.91 11.04
N ASP A 207 -6.03 18.75 11.79
CA ASP A 207 -5.66 20.08 11.32
C ASP A 207 -4.54 19.96 10.29
N THR A 208 -3.58 19.07 10.53
CA THR A 208 -2.44 18.81 9.64
C THR A 208 -2.25 17.31 9.40
N VAL A 209 -2.10 16.89 8.15
CA VAL A 209 -1.69 15.54 7.76
C VAL A 209 -0.32 15.65 7.08
N VAL A 210 0.70 15.03 7.69
CA VAL A 210 2.05 14.97 7.16
C VAL A 210 2.29 13.58 6.59
N VAL A 211 2.76 13.50 5.34
CA VAL A 211 3.04 12.24 4.67
C VAL A 211 4.55 12.11 4.42
N GLY A 212 5.17 11.11 5.05
CA GLY A 212 6.60 10.84 4.99
C GLY A 212 7.29 11.11 6.32
N GLY A 213 7.73 10.05 6.99
CA GLY A 213 8.45 10.06 8.27
C GLY A 213 9.96 10.25 8.15
N GLY A 214 10.44 10.87 7.07
CA GLY A 214 11.80 11.39 6.98
C GLY A 214 12.05 12.52 7.98
N LEU A 215 13.23 13.13 7.95
CA LEU A 215 13.54 14.24 8.86
C LEU A 215 12.61 15.44 8.67
N ALA A 216 12.42 15.87 7.42
CA ALA A 216 11.55 16.99 7.10
C ALA A 216 10.12 16.76 7.64
N GLY A 217 9.51 15.62 7.33
CA GLY A 217 8.14 15.34 7.76
C GLY A 217 8.01 15.07 9.26
N THR A 218 8.99 14.40 9.88
CA THR A 218 8.98 14.20 11.34
C THR A 218 9.04 15.53 12.07
N PHE A 219 9.96 16.41 11.70
CA PHE A 219 10.08 17.72 12.35
C PHE A 219 8.91 18.65 12.02
N ALA A 220 8.37 18.61 10.80
CA ALA A 220 7.15 19.35 10.44
C ALA A 220 5.95 18.90 11.29
N ALA A 221 5.80 17.59 11.51
CA ALA A 221 4.72 17.04 12.32
C ALA A 221 4.84 17.44 13.79
N VAL A 222 6.06 17.35 14.35
CA VAL A 222 6.36 17.80 15.73
C VAL A 222 6.10 19.30 15.88
N ALA A 223 6.57 20.12 14.95
CA ALA A 223 6.34 21.56 14.96
C ALA A 223 4.84 21.89 14.92
N SER A 224 4.09 21.27 14.00
CA SER A 224 2.64 21.43 13.87
C SER A 224 1.92 21.08 15.18
N ALA A 225 2.25 19.93 15.79
CA ALA A 225 1.66 19.51 17.06
C ALA A 225 1.98 20.46 18.22
N ARG A 226 3.22 20.97 18.31
CA ARG A 226 3.65 21.96 19.31
C ARG A 226 2.96 23.32 19.15
N MET A 227 2.57 23.67 17.93
CA MET A 227 1.76 24.85 17.63
C MET A 227 0.26 24.67 17.94
N GLY A 228 -0.13 23.50 18.45
CA GLY A 228 -1.49 23.22 18.93
C GLY A 228 -2.40 22.48 17.93
N CYS A 229 -1.91 22.19 16.73
CA CYS A 229 -2.65 21.42 15.73
C CYS A 229 -2.81 19.97 16.16
N ARG A 230 -3.97 19.36 15.86
CA ARG A 230 -4.13 17.91 15.85
C ARG A 230 -3.52 17.37 14.55
N THR A 231 -2.44 16.60 14.67
CA THR A 231 -1.59 16.23 13.54
C THR A 231 -1.53 14.72 13.35
N ALA A 232 -1.59 14.27 12.11
CA ALA A 232 -1.27 12.89 11.74
C ALA A 232 0.09 12.86 11.01
N LEU A 233 0.96 11.92 11.36
CA LEU A 233 2.19 11.61 10.63
C LEU A 233 2.10 10.20 10.06
N LEU A 234 2.08 10.08 8.72
CA LEU A 234 2.07 8.81 8.01
C LEU A 234 3.48 8.48 7.54
N GLN A 235 3.91 7.24 7.78
CA GLN A 235 5.19 6.72 7.32
C GLN A 235 5.01 5.31 6.80
N ASN A 236 5.49 5.03 5.59
CA ASN A 236 5.27 3.75 4.91
C ASN A 236 6.16 2.61 5.43
N ARG A 237 7.09 2.89 6.34
CA ARG A 237 8.03 1.95 6.96
C ARG A 237 7.82 1.87 8.47
N PRO A 238 8.39 0.86 9.16
CA PRO A 238 8.26 0.73 10.62
C PRO A 238 9.16 1.69 11.40
N VAL A 239 10.00 2.49 10.73
CA VAL A 239 10.95 3.42 11.35
C VAL A 239 10.84 4.83 10.78
N LEU A 240 11.23 5.81 11.61
CA LEU A 240 11.36 7.21 11.24
C LEU A 240 12.83 7.55 10.89
N GLY A 241 13.02 8.64 10.14
CA GLY A 241 14.33 9.20 9.82
C GLY A 241 14.67 9.22 8.33
N GLY A 242 13.91 8.52 7.49
CA GLY A 242 14.20 8.44 6.06
C GLY A 242 15.60 7.86 5.82
N ASN A 243 16.44 8.53 5.05
CA ASN A 243 17.83 8.09 4.85
C ASN A 243 18.67 8.10 6.14
N SER A 244 18.27 8.85 7.16
CA SER A 244 18.91 8.82 8.48
C SER A 244 18.32 7.79 9.43
N SER A 245 17.42 6.93 8.93
CA SER A 245 16.87 5.85 9.74
C SER A 245 17.89 4.73 9.96
N THR A 246 17.56 3.81 10.86
CA THR A 246 18.30 2.57 11.07
C THR A 246 18.37 1.65 9.85
N GLU A 247 17.57 1.91 8.80
CA GLU A 247 17.61 1.12 7.55
C GLU A 247 18.74 1.56 6.60
N ILE A 248 19.13 2.85 6.60
CA ILE A 248 20.08 3.41 5.62
C ILE A 248 21.30 4.08 6.29
N LEU A 249 21.14 4.64 7.49
CA LEU A 249 22.22 5.18 8.33
C LEU A 249 23.01 6.37 7.73
N VAL A 250 22.39 7.19 6.89
CA VAL A 250 22.99 8.45 6.43
C VAL A 250 22.92 9.50 7.54
N ASN A 251 24.07 9.98 7.99
CA ASN A 251 24.11 11.07 8.97
C ASN A 251 23.42 12.33 8.43
N PRO A 252 22.57 13.00 9.23
CA PRO A 252 22.10 14.33 8.92
C PRO A 252 23.28 15.31 9.04
N GLU A 253 23.76 15.78 7.89
CA GLU A 253 24.84 16.75 7.79
C GLU A 253 24.30 18.03 7.13
N GLY A 254 24.86 19.19 7.50
CA GLY A 254 24.61 20.44 6.77
C GLY A 254 25.52 20.58 5.54
N ASP A 255 25.59 21.78 4.96
CA ASP A 255 26.47 22.08 3.80
C ASP A 255 27.96 22.13 4.21
N THR A 256 28.55 20.95 4.42
CA THR A 256 29.97 20.77 4.77
C THR A 256 30.93 21.03 3.60
N THR A 257 30.40 21.30 2.40
CA THR A 257 31.21 21.39 1.17
C THR A 257 31.70 22.81 0.88
N ARG A 258 31.00 23.85 1.35
CA ARG A 258 31.27 25.24 0.96
C ARG A 258 31.25 26.25 2.11
N GLU A 259 30.81 25.87 3.31
CA GLU A 259 30.85 26.73 4.51
C GLU A 259 31.97 26.27 5.48
N PRO A 260 32.94 27.13 5.83
CA PRO A 260 34.11 26.75 6.62
C PRO A 260 33.85 26.59 8.14
N LEU A 261 32.63 26.86 8.60
CA LEU A 261 32.21 26.72 10.00
C LEU A 261 31.07 25.70 10.07
N ASP A 262 31.19 24.74 11.00
CA ASP A 262 30.27 23.62 11.27
C ASP A 262 28.80 23.96 10.97
N PRO A 263 28.27 23.54 9.79
CA PRO A 263 27.00 24.01 9.25
C PRO A 263 25.83 23.17 9.74
N GLY A 264 25.88 22.65 10.98
CA GLY A 264 24.85 21.76 11.49
C GLY A 264 23.45 22.41 11.46
N GLU A 265 22.47 21.68 10.95
CA GLU A 265 21.06 22.09 10.90
C GLU A 265 20.50 22.44 12.29
N GLY A 266 19.80 23.57 12.45
CA GLY A 266 19.27 24.04 13.74
C GLY A 266 17.81 23.62 14.00
N GLY A 267 17.32 23.87 15.22
CA GLY A 267 15.90 23.70 15.57
C GLY A 267 15.59 22.33 16.18
N ILE A 268 14.44 21.74 15.84
CA ILE A 268 13.95 20.50 16.47
C ILE A 268 14.96 19.34 16.32
N ILE A 269 15.76 19.35 15.24
CA ILE A 269 16.80 18.34 15.01
C ILE A 269 17.84 18.29 16.14
N GLU A 270 18.10 19.42 16.83
CA GLU A 270 19.05 19.48 17.95
C GLU A 270 18.62 18.61 19.13
N GLU A 271 17.32 18.38 19.32
CA GLU A 271 16.78 17.54 20.38
C GLU A 271 17.03 16.04 20.16
N VAL A 272 17.38 15.65 18.94
CA VAL A 272 17.60 14.24 18.55
C VAL A 272 19.00 13.98 18.01
N ARG A 273 19.87 14.99 17.99
CA ARG A 273 21.28 14.85 17.55
C ARG A 273 22.00 13.73 18.28
N GLY A 274 22.99 13.16 17.60
CA GLY A 274 23.84 12.08 18.09
C GLY A 274 24.02 11.02 17.03
N ASP A 275 24.57 9.88 17.45
CA ASP A 275 24.91 8.76 16.58
C ASP A 275 23.72 8.21 15.79
N VAL A 276 23.90 8.01 14.48
CA VAL A 276 22.84 7.63 13.53
C VAL A 276 22.21 6.28 13.88
N PHE A 277 22.95 5.36 14.50
CA PHE A 277 22.44 4.05 14.91
C PHE A 277 21.26 4.14 15.91
N GLY A 278 21.20 5.20 16.72
CA GLY A 278 20.09 5.42 17.66
C GLY A 278 19.07 6.46 17.18
N TYR A 279 19.17 6.93 15.94
CA TYR A 279 18.46 8.12 15.51
C TYR A 279 16.96 7.88 15.32
N SER A 280 16.57 6.75 14.70
CA SER A 280 15.14 6.37 14.58
C SER A 280 14.46 6.25 15.94
N GLU A 281 15.14 5.71 16.95
CA GLU A 281 14.59 5.59 18.30
C GLU A 281 14.39 6.95 18.97
N ARG A 282 15.34 7.88 18.79
CA ARG A 282 15.22 9.25 19.31
C ARG A 282 14.08 10.01 18.63
N LEU A 283 13.94 9.87 17.31
CA LEU A 283 12.81 10.43 16.56
C LEU A 283 11.47 9.85 17.02
N LEU A 284 11.40 8.54 17.22
CA LEU A 284 10.20 7.88 17.71
C LEU A 284 9.79 8.40 19.10
N LYS A 285 10.74 8.50 20.03
CA LYS A 285 10.51 9.08 21.37
C LYS A 285 10.05 10.54 21.28
N LEU A 286 10.69 11.35 20.42
CA LEU A 286 10.31 12.73 20.19
C LEU A 286 8.85 12.84 19.74
N VAL A 287 8.45 12.04 18.73
CA VAL A 287 7.09 12.01 18.19
C VAL A 287 6.07 11.54 19.23
N GLN A 288 6.35 10.43 19.93
CA GLN A 288 5.46 9.86 20.95
C GLN A 288 5.23 10.81 22.14
N ASN A 289 6.18 11.70 22.41
CA ASN A 289 6.04 12.73 23.45
C ASN A 289 5.18 13.93 23.04
N GLN A 290 4.60 13.95 21.83
CA GLN A 290 3.71 15.02 21.38
C GLN A 290 2.24 14.62 21.57
N PRO A 291 1.49 15.21 22.53
CA PRO A 291 0.13 14.76 22.87
C PRO A 291 -0.92 15.03 21.78
N ARG A 292 -0.56 15.79 20.74
CA ARG A 292 -1.45 16.12 19.60
C ARG A 292 -0.99 15.50 18.29
N LEU A 293 -0.05 14.55 18.33
CA LEU A 293 0.51 13.91 17.15
C LEU A 293 0.18 12.41 17.15
N ASP A 294 -0.67 12.00 16.21
CA ASP A 294 -0.96 10.60 15.96
C ASP A 294 0.02 10.06 14.90
N LEU A 295 0.78 9.01 15.24
CA LEU A 295 1.77 8.38 14.37
C LEU A 295 1.22 7.10 13.71
N PHE A 296 1.34 7.01 12.39
CA PHE A 296 0.92 5.89 11.57
C PHE A 296 2.12 5.31 10.81
N LEU A 297 2.80 4.35 11.43
CA LEU A 297 3.86 3.57 10.80
C LEU A 297 3.26 2.53 9.84
N ASN A 298 4.08 2.00 8.93
CA ASN A 298 3.66 1.03 7.92
C ASN A 298 2.41 1.48 7.11
N THR A 299 2.21 2.78 6.97
CA THR A 299 1.04 3.37 6.31
C THR A 299 1.50 4.11 5.06
N HIS A 300 1.28 3.51 3.89
CA HIS A 300 1.71 4.04 2.60
C HIS A 300 0.58 4.84 1.94
N ALA A 301 0.84 6.10 1.58
CA ALA A 301 -0.11 6.93 0.85
C ALA A 301 -0.25 6.42 -0.60
N LYS A 302 -1.48 6.38 -1.13
CA LYS A 302 -1.81 5.86 -2.48
C LYS A 302 -2.67 6.82 -3.30
N GLY A 303 -2.60 8.12 -3.00
CA GLY A 303 -3.36 9.15 -3.70
C GLY A 303 -4.14 10.06 -2.77
N VAL A 304 -4.82 11.03 -3.38
CA VAL A 304 -5.62 12.05 -2.69
C VAL A 304 -7.07 12.05 -3.18
N GLU A 305 -7.99 12.37 -2.28
CA GLU A 305 -9.37 12.75 -2.60
C GLU A 305 -9.44 14.28 -2.59
N LEU A 306 -9.90 14.87 -3.69
CA LEU A 306 -10.11 16.31 -3.81
C LEU A 306 -11.54 16.66 -3.40
N ALA A 307 -11.71 17.68 -2.55
CA ALA A 307 -13.02 18.30 -2.30
C ALA A 307 -13.43 19.22 -3.46
N GLU A 308 -12.44 19.92 -4.01
CA GLU A 308 -12.54 20.87 -5.13
C GLU A 308 -11.24 20.75 -5.95
N PRO A 309 -11.19 21.23 -7.21
CA PRO A 309 -10.02 21.05 -8.08
C PRO A 309 -8.67 21.40 -7.44
N ASN A 310 -8.62 22.40 -6.56
CA ASN A 310 -7.41 22.87 -5.90
C ASN A 310 -7.43 22.67 -4.37
N LYS A 311 -8.25 21.75 -3.87
CA LYS A 311 -8.43 21.54 -2.42
C LYS A 311 -8.48 20.05 -2.09
N ILE A 312 -7.41 19.56 -1.47
CA ILE A 312 -7.35 18.20 -0.94
C ILE A 312 -8.34 18.08 0.23
N LYS A 313 -9.10 16.98 0.23
CA LYS A 313 -10.00 16.57 1.31
C LYS A 313 -9.38 15.50 2.20
N ALA A 314 -8.72 14.53 1.57
CA ALA A 314 -8.12 13.41 2.27
C ALA A 314 -6.92 12.83 1.53
N VAL A 315 -5.98 12.26 2.27
CA VAL A 315 -4.98 11.33 1.74
C VAL A 315 -5.54 9.90 1.87
N ARG A 316 -5.56 9.15 0.78
CA ARG A 316 -5.84 7.71 0.80
C ARG A 316 -4.55 6.97 1.15
N ALA A 317 -4.64 5.97 2.01
CA ALA A 317 -3.49 5.18 2.38
C ALA A 317 -3.83 3.69 2.57
N LEU A 318 -2.80 2.87 2.62
CA LEU A 318 -2.84 1.43 2.87
C LEU A 318 -1.86 1.08 3.99
N ASP A 319 -2.31 0.28 4.94
CA ASP A 319 -1.41 -0.43 5.84
C ASP A 319 -0.68 -1.53 5.06
N VAL A 320 0.65 -1.45 4.98
CA VAL A 320 1.46 -2.38 4.17
C VAL A 320 1.60 -3.77 4.80
N ASN A 321 1.11 -4.00 6.03
CA ASN A 321 1.16 -5.30 6.66
C ASN A 321 -0.19 -6.01 6.69
N SER A 322 -1.28 -5.25 6.81
CA SER A 322 -2.64 -5.79 6.98
C SER A 322 -3.56 -5.57 5.78
N GLY A 323 -3.12 -4.78 4.80
CA GLY A 323 -3.97 -4.39 3.66
C GLY A 323 -5.14 -3.49 4.06
N GLN A 324 -5.19 -2.96 5.29
CA GLN A 324 -6.25 -2.06 5.74
C GLN A 324 -6.18 -0.73 4.97
N ARG A 325 -7.31 -0.29 4.43
CA ARG A 325 -7.41 0.97 3.67
C ARG A 325 -7.87 2.10 4.58
N TYR A 326 -7.27 3.28 4.40
CA TYR A 326 -7.59 4.48 5.18
C TYR A 326 -7.87 5.69 4.31
N ARG A 327 -8.64 6.63 4.86
CA ARG A 327 -8.68 8.03 4.43
C ARG A 327 -8.33 8.92 5.60
N PHE A 328 -7.25 9.69 5.46
CA PHE A 328 -6.83 10.67 6.44
C PHE A 328 -7.42 12.03 6.07
N LEU A 329 -8.51 12.39 6.75
CA LEU A 329 -9.22 13.65 6.57
C LEU A 329 -8.44 14.78 7.23
N GLY A 330 -8.22 15.89 6.50
CA GLY A 330 -7.37 16.97 6.98
C GLY A 330 -7.72 18.34 6.39
N THR A 331 -7.16 19.39 7.00
CA THR A 331 -7.25 20.76 6.48
C THR A 331 -5.98 21.16 5.72
N THR A 332 -4.82 20.90 6.31
CA THR A 332 -3.51 21.15 5.71
C THR A 332 -2.79 19.84 5.46
N PHE A 333 -2.13 19.71 4.31
CA PHE A 333 -1.38 18.53 3.91
C PHE A 333 0.07 18.94 3.64
N ILE A 334 1.01 18.26 4.28
CA ILE A 334 2.44 18.49 4.10
C ILE A 334 3.03 17.26 3.41
N ASP A 335 3.51 17.44 2.19
CA ASP A 335 4.17 16.40 1.41
C ASP A 335 5.65 16.32 1.79
N CYS A 336 6.04 15.19 2.37
CA CYS A 336 7.41 14.85 2.73
C CYS A 336 7.75 13.44 2.22
N THR A 337 7.15 12.99 1.10
CA THR A 337 7.37 11.63 0.57
C THR A 337 8.77 11.43 -0.03
N GLY A 338 9.52 12.52 -0.24
CA GLY A 338 10.80 12.52 -0.96
C GLY A 338 10.65 12.78 -2.45
N ASP A 339 9.55 12.33 -3.05
CA ASP A 339 9.26 12.48 -4.48
C ASP A 339 8.18 13.53 -4.82
N GLY A 340 7.51 14.11 -3.82
CA GLY A 340 6.43 15.08 -4.03
C GLY A 340 5.12 14.45 -4.54
N SER A 341 4.88 13.19 -4.17
CA SER A 341 3.80 12.36 -4.72
C SER A 341 2.41 12.92 -4.41
N ILE A 342 2.20 13.48 -3.22
CA ILE A 342 0.91 14.08 -2.81
C ILE A 342 0.62 15.29 -3.69
N GLY A 343 1.62 16.14 -3.94
CA GLY A 343 1.50 17.30 -4.83
C GLY A 343 1.10 16.90 -6.25
N VAL A 344 1.80 15.91 -6.82
CA VAL A 344 1.49 15.37 -8.16
C VAL A 344 0.08 14.80 -8.21
N TRP A 345 -0.32 13.98 -7.23
CA TRP A 345 -1.67 13.40 -7.20
C TRP A 345 -2.77 14.43 -7.00
N ALA A 346 -2.46 15.57 -6.38
CA ALA A 346 -3.37 16.70 -6.23
C ALA A 346 -3.48 17.57 -7.49
N GLY A 347 -2.68 17.29 -8.53
CA GLY A 347 -2.65 18.08 -9.77
C GLY A 347 -1.81 19.35 -9.67
N ALA A 348 -0.89 19.44 -8.71
CA ALA A 348 0.06 20.55 -8.66
C ALA A 348 1.02 20.50 -9.84
N GLU A 349 1.47 21.67 -10.30
CA GLU A 349 2.58 21.77 -11.25
C GLU A 349 3.85 21.18 -10.65
N TYR A 350 4.56 20.36 -11.42
CA TYR A 350 5.79 19.71 -10.98
C TYR A 350 6.86 19.71 -12.08
N ARG A 351 8.10 19.45 -11.67
CA ARG A 351 9.26 19.27 -12.56
C ARG A 351 10.05 18.06 -12.08
N HIS A 352 10.67 17.37 -13.03
CA HIS A 352 11.67 16.34 -12.73
C HIS A 352 13.05 16.80 -13.22
N GLY A 353 14.06 16.71 -12.35
CA GLY A 353 15.41 17.20 -12.62
C GLY A 353 15.60 18.67 -12.25
N ARG A 354 16.81 19.18 -12.50
CA ARG A 354 17.24 20.53 -12.10
C ARG A 354 16.88 21.57 -13.16
N GLU A 355 16.34 22.70 -12.73
CA GLU A 355 16.08 23.88 -13.55
C GLU A 355 17.38 24.63 -13.90
N PRO A 356 17.40 25.38 -15.02
CA PRO A 356 18.50 26.29 -15.31
C PRO A 356 18.46 27.51 -14.38
N ARG A 357 19.64 28.04 -14.05
CA ARG A 357 19.83 29.30 -13.31
C ARG A 357 18.97 30.44 -13.85
N SER A 358 18.79 30.52 -15.16
CA SER A 358 18.02 31.58 -15.81
C SER A 358 16.52 31.56 -15.49
N MET A 359 15.97 30.45 -14.99
CA MET A 359 14.54 30.31 -14.71
C MET A 359 14.11 31.14 -13.50
N TYR A 360 14.87 31.08 -12.40
CA TYR A 360 14.54 31.76 -11.14
C TYR A 360 15.66 32.67 -10.63
N GLY A 361 16.77 32.80 -11.36
CA GLY A 361 17.93 33.57 -10.94
C GLY A 361 18.73 32.91 -9.82
N GLU A 362 18.59 31.60 -9.62
CA GLU A 362 19.25 30.87 -8.54
C GLU A 362 20.75 30.69 -8.81
N THR A 363 21.59 31.37 -8.03
CA THR A 363 23.04 31.39 -8.21
C THR A 363 23.68 29.99 -8.16
N ARG A 364 23.07 29.07 -7.41
CA ARG A 364 23.54 27.68 -7.23
C ARG A 364 23.00 26.69 -8.27
N ALA A 365 22.00 27.06 -9.07
CA ALA A 365 21.46 26.21 -10.13
C ALA A 365 22.44 26.08 -11.32
N PRO A 366 22.40 24.98 -12.09
CA PRO A 366 23.24 24.79 -13.27
C PRO A 366 22.88 25.82 -14.37
N GLU A 367 23.82 26.16 -15.24
CA GLU A 367 23.53 27.08 -16.36
C GLU A 367 22.51 26.50 -17.33
N VAL A 368 22.62 25.19 -17.57
CA VAL A 368 21.69 24.41 -18.38
C VAL A 368 20.98 23.44 -17.45
N GLY A 369 19.65 23.50 -17.45
CA GLY A 369 18.82 22.55 -16.70
C GLY A 369 18.85 21.16 -17.32
N ASP A 370 18.41 20.17 -16.56
CA ASP A 370 18.24 18.82 -17.07
C ASP A 370 17.14 18.82 -18.16
N LEU A 371 17.35 18.05 -19.23
CA LEU A 371 16.36 17.90 -20.30
C LEU A 371 15.12 17.18 -19.73
N ASN A 372 14.05 17.92 -19.45
CA ASN A 372 12.78 17.39 -18.95
C ASN A 372 12.32 16.19 -19.79
N LYS A 373 12.04 15.05 -19.14
CA LYS A 373 11.18 13.96 -19.67
C LYS A 373 9.78 13.94 -19.07
N GLY A 374 9.40 14.92 -18.25
CA GLY A 374 8.07 15.00 -17.66
C GLY A 374 7.54 16.42 -17.70
N THR A 375 6.53 16.64 -18.54
CA THR A 375 5.57 17.74 -18.48
C THR A 375 4.19 17.14 -18.35
#